data_AF-A0A7J8G3D9-F1
#
_entry.id   AF-A0A7J8G3D9-F1
#
_cell.length_a   1.000
_cell.length_b   1.000
_cell.length_c   1.000
_cell.angle_alpha   90.00
_cell.angle_beta   90.00
_cell.angle_gamma   90.00
#
_symmetry.space_group_name_H-M   'P 1'
#
loop_
_entity.id
_entity.type
_entity.pdbx_description
1 polymer ?
#
loop_
_entity_poly.entity_id
_entity_poly.type
_entity_poly.pdbx_seq_one_letter_code
_entity_poly.pdbx_strand_id
1 'polypeptide(L)'
;MPQVLRYHVIACHQLLLENLKLTPNATSLQGEPVVISVSQDTVYINNKARIVSGDIITTNGVIHIIDRLLSPQNLLITPRDASGRILQNLTTAAMNHGYIKFSNLIQDSGLLSVITDPIHTPVTLFWPTDQALQALPAEQQDFLFSQDNKDKLKEYIKFHVIRDAKVLAVDLPRSAAWKTLQGSELSVQCGTDSDIKLLKTFYFLGWAEMYP
;
A
#
# COMPACT_ATOMS: atom_id res chain seq x y z
N MET A 1 1.57 11.97 -9.16
CA MET A 1 1.91 12.24 -10.58
C MET A 1 3.06 13.22 -10.86
N PRO A 2 3.45 14.22 -10.02
CA PRO A 2 4.50 15.17 -10.40
C PRO A 2 5.92 14.58 -10.47
N GLN A 3 6.18 13.45 -9.82
CA GLN A 3 7.53 12.85 -9.76
C GLN A 3 8.01 12.26 -11.08
N VAL A 4 7.12 11.62 -11.86
CA VAL A 4 7.48 11.06 -13.18
C VAL A 4 7.92 12.18 -14.12
N LEU A 5 7.17 13.29 -14.15
CA LEU A 5 7.51 14.44 -14.99
C LEU A 5 8.84 15.07 -14.56
N ARG A 6 9.10 15.20 -13.26
CA ARG A 6 10.39 15.68 -12.74
C ARG A 6 11.56 14.76 -13.08
N TYR A 7 11.33 13.46 -13.25
CA TYR A 7 12.36 12.50 -13.69
C TYR A 7 12.74 12.69 -15.17
N HIS A 8 11.88 13.30 -15.97
CA HIS A 8 12.16 13.63 -17.38
C HIS A 8 12.88 14.97 -17.56
N VAL A 9 13.12 15.72 -16.50
CA VAL A 9 13.78 17.03 -16.55
C VAL A 9 15.16 16.90 -15.93
N ILE A 10 16.20 17.35 -16.64
CA ILE A 10 17.55 17.46 -16.12
C ILE A 10 17.78 18.92 -15.73
N ALA A 11 18.24 19.15 -14.50
CA ALA A 11 18.50 20.49 -14.00
C ALA A 11 19.98 20.89 -14.18
N CYS A 12 20.23 22.20 -14.21
CA CYS A 12 21.56 22.82 -14.16
C CYS A 12 22.50 22.53 -15.35
N HIS A 13 22.01 21.86 -16.41
CA HIS A 13 22.81 21.53 -17.58
C HIS A 13 22.01 21.75 -18.86
N GLN A 14 22.65 22.37 -19.84
CA GLN A 14 22.16 22.39 -21.22
C GLN A 14 22.88 21.29 -21.98
N LEU A 15 22.19 20.18 -22.24
CA LEU A 15 22.78 18.99 -22.85
C LEU A 15 22.31 18.90 -24.30
N LEU A 16 23.18 19.21 -25.26
CA LEU A 16 22.98 18.87 -26.66
C LEU A 16 23.38 17.40 -26.90
N LEU A 17 23.04 16.82 -28.05
CA LEU A 17 23.39 15.43 -28.39
C LEU A 17 24.89 15.18 -28.31
N GLU A 18 25.72 16.13 -28.71
CA GLU A 18 27.19 16.05 -28.57
C GLU A 18 27.64 15.94 -27.10
N ASN A 19 27.02 16.72 -26.20
CA ASN A 19 27.32 16.68 -24.77
C ASN A 19 26.78 15.40 -24.13
N LEU A 20 25.60 14.93 -24.56
CA LEU A 20 25.00 13.69 -24.10
C LEU A 20 25.90 12.49 -24.40
N LYS A 21 26.55 12.46 -25.57
CA LYS A 21 27.50 11.38 -25.92
C LYS A 21 28.72 11.30 -24.98
N LEU A 22 29.07 12.41 -24.34
CA LEU A 22 30.22 12.52 -23.42
C LEU A 22 29.81 12.41 -21.94
N THR A 23 28.53 12.48 -21.65
CA THR A 23 28.00 12.54 -20.29
C THR A 23 27.47 11.16 -19.90
N PRO A 24 28.12 10.40 -19.01
CA PRO A 24 27.68 9.04 -18.67
C PRO A 24 26.39 9.01 -17.83
N ASN A 25 26.14 10.06 -17.04
CA ASN A 25 24.94 10.20 -16.25
C ASN A 25 24.62 11.68 -16.00
N ALA A 26 23.36 11.97 -15.70
CA ALA A 26 22.90 13.30 -15.30
C ALA A 26 21.86 13.19 -14.18
N THR A 27 21.81 14.16 -13.28
CA THR A 27 20.82 14.16 -12.19
C THR A 27 19.50 14.76 -12.69
N SER A 28 18.41 14.00 -12.54
CA SER A 28 17.06 14.50 -12.83
C SER A 28 16.59 15.50 -11.76
N LEU A 29 15.59 16.32 -12.08
CA LEU A 29 14.97 17.25 -11.14
C LEU A 29 14.24 16.52 -9.99
N GLN A 30 13.92 15.24 -10.17
CA GLN A 30 13.40 14.39 -9.10
C GLN A 30 14.50 13.99 -8.09
N GLY A 31 15.78 14.03 -8.48
CA GLY A 31 16.94 13.76 -7.62
C GLY A 31 17.70 12.48 -8.01
N GLU A 32 17.07 11.54 -8.72
CA GLU A 32 17.73 10.34 -9.21
C GLU A 32 18.59 10.59 -10.46
N PRO A 33 19.71 9.86 -10.63
CA PRO A 33 20.49 9.91 -11.85
C PRO A 33 19.76 9.19 -13.01
N VAL A 34 19.89 9.75 -14.20
CA VAL A 34 19.61 9.08 -15.47
C VAL A 34 20.93 8.65 -16.09
N VAL A 35 20.99 7.40 -16.55
CA VAL A 35 22.16 6.86 -17.26
C VAL A 35 22.02 7.19 -18.73
N ILE A 36 23.08 7.68 -19.34
CA ILE A 36 23.11 8.00 -20.77
C ILE A 36 24.12 7.06 -21.41
N SER A 37 23.69 6.38 -22.46
CA SER A 37 24.52 5.44 -23.22
C SER A 37 24.38 5.68 -24.71
N VAL A 38 25.41 5.34 -25.46
CA VAL A 38 25.45 5.50 -26.92
C VAL A 38 25.64 4.13 -27.54
N SER A 39 24.78 3.77 -28.49
CA SER A 39 24.88 2.54 -29.26
C SER A 39 24.51 2.83 -30.70
N GLN A 40 25.36 2.41 -31.65
CA GLN A 40 25.15 2.62 -33.09
C GLN A 40 24.81 4.09 -33.44
N ASP A 41 25.62 5.01 -32.90
CA ASP A 41 25.46 6.48 -33.02
C ASP A 41 24.15 7.05 -32.45
N THR A 42 23.37 6.23 -31.77
CA THR A 42 22.09 6.60 -31.17
C THR A 42 22.23 6.72 -29.65
N VAL A 43 21.66 7.79 -29.08
CA VAL A 43 21.67 8.03 -27.63
C VAL A 43 20.47 7.36 -26.97
N TYR A 44 20.74 6.65 -25.88
CA TYR A 44 19.78 5.96 -25.04
C TYR A 44 19.83 6.53 -23.62
N ILE A 45 18.65 6.70 -23.04
CA ILE A 45 18.44 7.04 -21.64
C ILE A 45 18.00 5.78 -20.89
N ASN A 46 18.68 5.51 -19.77
CA ASN A 46 18.52 4.31 -18.93
C ASN A 46 18.56 2.99 -19.73
N ASN A 47 19.34 2.95 -20.81
CA ASN A 47 19.48 1.81 -21.72
C ASN A 47 18.14 1.30 -22.29
N LYS A 48 17.09 2.12 -22.28
CA LYS A 48 15.73 1.71 -22.63
C LYS A 48 15.03 2.68 -23.55
N ALA A 49 15.06 3.97 -23.23
CA ALA A 49 14.41 5.01 -24.02
C ALA A 49 15.41 5.58 -25.00
N ARG A 50 15.06 5.62 -26.28
CA ARG A 50 15.93 6.14 -27.34
C ARG A 50 15.54 7.58 -27.64
N ILE A 51 16.53 8.45 -27.85
CA ILE A 51 16.27 9.78 -28.39
C ILE A 51 15.97 9.64 -29.89
N VAL A 52 14.76 10.03 -30.28
CA VAL A 52 14.24 9.99 -31.66
C VAL A 52 14.60 11.27 -32.41
N SER A 53 14.55 12.39 -31.71
CA SER A 53 14.88 13.72 -32.23
C SER A 53 15.35 14.57 -31.06
N GLY A 54 16.34 15.43 -31.26
CA GLY A 54 16.98 16.18 -30.19
C GLY A 54 17.38 17.58 -30.62
N ASP A 55 18.07 18.27 -29.72
CA ASP A 55 18.68 19.58 -29.95
C ASP A 55 17.68 20.69 -30.34
N ILE A 56 16.45 20.59 -29.85
CA ILE A 56 15.46 21.66 -29.99
C ILE A 56 15.77 22.70 -28.91
N ILE A 57 16.52 23.74 -29.28
CA ILE A 57 16.94 24.82 -28.39
C ILE A 57 15.76 25.77 -28.16
N THR A 58 15.44 26.03 -26.89
CA THR A 58 14.41 27.00 -26.46
C THR A 58 15.02 28.11 -25.63
N THR A 59 14.23 29.12 -25.26
CA THR A 59 14.68 30.24 -24.42
C THR A 59 15.14 29.82 -23.02
N ASN A 60 14.73 28.63 -22.57
CA ASN A 60 14.93 28.13 -21.21
C ASN A 60 15.56 26.73 -21.14
N GLY A 61 16.02 26.16 -22.25
CA GLY A 61 16.65 24.84 -22.25
C GLY A 61 16.75 24.18 -23.61
N VAL A 62 16.90 22.86 -23.59
CA VAL A 62 16.96 22.00 -24.78
C VAL A 62 15.96 20.86 -24.61
N ILE A 63 15.17 20.58 -25.65
CA ILE A 63 14.21 19.49 -25.67
C ILE A 63 14.77 18.33 -26.51
N HIS A 64 14.70 17.14 -25.93
CA HIS A 64 14.93 15.86 -26.61
C HIS A 64 13.66 15.03 -26.58
N ILE A 65 13.26 14.53 -27.74
CA ILE A 65 12.11 13.65 -27.93
C ILE A 65 12.57 12.20 -27.81
N ILE A 66 11.93 11.45 -26.90
CA ILE A 66 12.22 10.05 -26.65
C ILE A 66 11.03 9.17 -27.03
N ASP A 67 11.30 7.92 -27.41
CA ASP A 67 10.25 6.95 -27.79
C ASP A 67 9.59 6.23 -26.62
N ARG A 68 10.07 6.43 -25.39
CA ARG A 68 9.57 5.73 -24.18
C ARG A 68 9.59 6.64 -22.96
N LEU A 69 8.59 6.46 -22.09
CA LEU A 69 8.53 7.10 -20.79
C LEU A 69 9.68 6.63 -19.88
N LEU A 70 10.33 7.57 -19.21
CA LEU A 70 11.29 7.30 -18.15
C LEU A 70 10.58 7.04 -16.83
N SER A 71 10.89 5.90 -16.21
CA SER A 71 10.38 5.55 -14.88
C SER A 71 11.52 5.65 -13.86
N PRO A 72 11.42 6.52 -12.84
CA PRO A 72 12.38 6.55 -11.75
C PRO A 72 12.41 5.21 -11.02
N GLN A 73 13.60 4.79 -10.60
CA GLN A 73 13.78 3.57 -9.81
C GLN A 73 13.05 3.71 -8.48
N ASN A 74 12.87 4.93 -7.96
CA ASN A 74 12.15 5.10 -6.70
C ASN A 74 10.63 4.99 -6.79
N LEU A 75 10.03 4.91 -7.99
CA LEU A 75 8.64 4.41 -8.10
C LEU A 75 8.55 2.91 -7.87
N LEU A 76 9.69 2.21 -7.89
CA LEU A 76 9.86 0.81 -7.51
C LEU A 76 10.47 0.68 -6.11
N ILE A 77 10.46 1.72 -5.24
CA ILE A 77 10.72 1.50 -3.81
C ILE A 77 9.56 0.64 -3.31
N THR A 78 9.81 -0.66 -3.27
CA THR A 78 9.20 -1.52 -2.29
C THR A 78 9.60 -0.93 -0.95
N PRO A 79 8.68 -0.32 -0.17
CA PRO A 79 9.05 0.24 1.11
C PRO A 79 9.77 -0.85 1.91
N ARG A 80 10.86 -0.54 2.62
CA ARG A 80 11.59 -1.54 3.41
C ARG A 80 11.54 -1.16 4.87
N ASP A 81 11.32 -2.14 5.74
CA ASP A 81 11.44 -1.88 7.18
C ASP A 81 12.92 -1.72 7.59
N ALA A 82 13.16 -1.36 8.85
CA ALA A 82 14.50 -1.20 9.40
C ALA A 82 15.38 -2.47 9.31
N SER A 83 14.78 -3.63 9.03
CA SER A 83 15.47 -4.91 8.81
C SER A 83 15.67 -5.26 7.32
N GLY A 84 15.35 -4.33 6.41
CA GLY A 84 15.52 -4.50 4.96
C GLY A 84 14.42 -5.33 4.29
N ARG A 85 13.37 -5.73 5.01
CA ARG A 85 12.26 -6.53 4.47
C ARG A 85 11.38 -5.67 3.60
N ILE A 86 11.01 -6.19 2.44
CA ILE A 86 10.03 -5.56 1.54
C ILE A 86 8.67 -5.49 2.24
N LEU A 87 8.24 -4.27 2.54
CA LEU A 87 6.89 -3.89 2.91
C LEU A 87 6.03 -3.96 1.66
N GLN A 88 5.15 -4.96 1.62
CA GLN A 88 4.14 -5.08 0.58
C GLN A 88 2.96 -4.16 0.92
N ASN A 89 2.29 -3.64 -0.10
CA ASN A 89 0.99 -3.01 0.10
C ASN A 89 0.01 -4.06 0.66
N LEU A 90 -0.87 -3.62 1.57
CA LEU A 90 -1.88 -4.46 2.20
C LEU A 90 -2.67 -5.30 1.19
N THR A 91 -3.08 -4.69 0.08
CA THR A 91 -3.89 -5.35 -0.96
C THR A 91 -3.08 -6.39 -1.74
N THR A 92 -1.81 -6.09 -2.03
CA THR A 92 -0.88 -7.04 -2.66
C THR A 92 -0.58 -8.23 -1.75
N ALA A 93 -0.35 -7.98 -0.45
CA ALA A 93 -0.13 -9.03 0.52
C ALA A 93 -1.37 -9.96 0.62
N ALA A 94 -2.57 -9.38 0.65
CA ALA A 94 -3.81 -10.14 0.70
C ALA A 94 -4.01 -11.03 -0.55
N MET A 95 -3.78 -10.49 -1.74
CA MET A 95 -3.90 -11.25 -3.00
C MET A 95 -2.92 -12.42 -3.06
N ASN A 96 -1.67 -12.20 -2.66
CA ASN A 96 -0.61 -13.22 -2.68
C ASN A 96 -0.90 -14.42 -1.76
N HIS A 97 -1.72 -14.22 -0.73
CA HIS A 97 -2.10 -15.26 0.23
C HIS A 97 -3.55 -15.75 0.06
N GLY A 98 -4.24 -15.34 -1.01
CA GLY A 98 -5.61 -15.81 -1.30
C GLY A 98 -6.69 -15.25 -0.38
N TYR A 99 -6.47 -14.07 0.21
CA TYR A 99 -7.44 -13.39 1.09
C TYR A 99 -8.17 -12.25 0.37
N ILE A 100 -8.74 -12.57 -0.79
CA ILE A 100 -9.22 -11.59 -1.77
C ILE A 100 -10.54 -10.96 -1.29
N LYS A 101 -11.45 -11.74 -0.70
CA LYS A 101 -12.79 -11.24 -0.33
C LYS A 101 -12.71 -10.12 0.69
N PHE A 102 -11.96 -10.32 1.77
CA PHE A 102 -11.82 -9.27 2.79
C PHE A 102 -11.07 -8.03 2.27
N SER A 103 -10.10 -8.22 1.36
CA SER A 103 -9.41 -7.09 0.70
C SER A 103 -10.40 -6.22 -0.07
N ASN A 104 -11.31 -6.85 -0.82
CA ASN A 104 -12.33 -6.14 -1.58
C ASN A 104 -13.29 -5.39 -0.65
N LEU A 105 -13.73 -6.01 0.47
CA LEU A 105 -14.57 -5.33 1.45
C LEU A 105 -13.91 -4.08 2.04
N ILE A 106 -12.60 -4.12 2.34
CA ILE A 106 -11.86 -2.94 2.81
C ILE A 106 -11.80 -1.85 1.73
N GLN A 107 -11.57 -2.23 0.47
CA GLN A 107 -11.53 -1.29 -0.66
C GLN A 107 -12.90 -0.66 -0.92
N ASP A 108 -13.94 -1.47 -1.07
CA ASP A 108 -15.31 -1.04 -1.42
C ASP A 108 -15.95 -0.20 -0.31
N SER A 109 -15.56 -0.44 0.94
CA SER A 109 -16.01 0.36 2.08
C SER A 109 -15.24 1.67 2.27
N GLY A 110 -14.19 1.91 1.49
CA GLY A 110 -13.32 3.08 1.61
C GLY A 110 -12.47 3.11 2.88
N LEU A 111 -12.36 1.98 3.60
CA LEU A 111 -11.60 1.90 4.85
C LEU A 111 -10.10 1.79 4.64
N LEU A 112 -9.64 1.53 3.41
CA LEU A 112 -8.22 1.46 3.13
C LEU A 112 -7.50 2.75 3.53
N SER A 113 -8.05 3.93 3.22
CA SER A 113 -7.45 5.23 3.58
C SER A 113 -7.38 5.44 5.08
N VAL A 114 -8.38 4.95 5.83
CA VAL A 114 -8.43 5.03 7.30
C VAL A 114 -7.39 4.12 7.95
N ILE A 115 -7.26 2.88 7.46
CA ILE A 115 -6.31 1.89 7.98
C ILE A 115 -4.87 2.33 7.71
N THR A 116 -4.62 2.95 6.54
CA THR A 116 -3.30 3.44 6.15
C THR A 116 -3.01 4.86 6.62
N ASP A 117 -3.91 5.49 7.38
CA ASP A 117 -3.71 6.85 7.88
C ASP A 117 -2.51 6.88 8.85
N PRO A 118 -1.56 7.82 8.70
CA PRO A 118 -0.43 7.95 9.61
C PRO A 118 -0.83 8.11 11.08
N ILE A 119 -2.00 8.69 11.38
CA ILE A 119 -2.52 8.88 12.74
C ILE A 119 -2.79 7.55 13.44
N HIS A 120 -3.12 6.50 12.68
CA HIS A 120 -3.41 5.17 13.20
C HIS A 120 -2.24 4.20 13.08
N THR A 121 -1.15 4.62 12.45
CA THR A 121 0.01 3.78 12.17
C THR A 121 0.98 3.79 13.38
N PRO A 122 1.44 2.61 13.86
CA PRO A 122 1.24 1.28 13.29
C PRO A 122 -0.11 0.65 13.67
N VAL A 123 -0.60 -0.23 12.81
CA VAL A 123 -1.80 -1.05 13.03
C VAL A 123 -1.46 -2.54 13.06
N THR A 124 -2.27 -3.33 13.76
CA THR A 124 -2.26 -4.81 13.69
C THR A 124 -3.61 -5.30 13.19
N LEU A 125 -3.62 -5.98 12.04
CA LEU A 125 -4.85 -6.44 11.39
C LEU A 125 -5.05 -7.94 11.62
N PHE A 126 -6.26 -8.31 12.04
CA PHE A 126 -6.74 -9.68 12.04
C PHE A 126 -7.49 -9.95 10.76
N TRP A 127 -6.88 -10.73 9.87
CA TRP A 127 -7.40 -10.92 8.52
C TRP A 127 -8.16 -12.26 8.41
N PRO A 128 -9.49 -12.26 8.28
CA PRO A 128 -10.26 -13.49 8.10
C PRO A 128 -9.97 -14.10 6.72
N THR A 129 -9.87 -15.42 6.65
CA THR A 129 -9.73 -16.13 5.37
C THR A 129 -11.01 -16.08 4.57
N ASP A 130 -10.92 -16.25 3.26
CA ASP A 130 -12.08 -16.31 2.38
C ASP A 130 -13.03 -17.47 2.75
N GLN A 131 -12.49 -18.56 3.31
CA GLN A 131 -13.28 -19.67 3.85
C GLN A 131 -14.00 -19.28 5.15
N ALA A 132 -13.35 -18.56 6.06
CA ALA A 132 -13.98 -18.10 7.30
C ALA A 132 -15.16 -17.15 7.03
N LEU A 133 -15.02 -16.26 6.05
CA LEU A 133 -16.12 -15.39 5.62
C LEU A 133 -17.29 -16.18 4.99
N GLN A 134 -17.00 -17.24 4.23
CA GLN A 134 -18.02 -18.10 3.62
C GLN A 134 -18.70 -19.04 4.62
N ALA A 135 -18.00 -19.39 5.70
CA ALA A 135 -18.52 -20.24 6.76
C ALA A 135 -19.46 -19.51 7.72
N LEU A 136 -19.65 -18.19 7.54
CA LEU A 136 -20.66 -17.44 8.29
C LEU A 136 -22.06 -18.01 7.98
N PRO A 137 -22.96 -18.12 8.97
CA PRO A 137 -24.37 -18.47 8.74
C PRO A 137 -25.01 -17.55 7.69
N ALA A 138 -25.95 -18.10 6.90
CA ALA A 138 -26.62 -17.37 5.82
C ALA A 138 -27.23 -16.05 6.31
N GLU A 139 -27.93 -16.07 7.45
CA GLU A 139 -28.51 -14.88 8.07
C GLU A 139 -27.47 -13.79 8.37
N GLN A 140 -26.27 -14.18 8.80
CA GLN A 140 -25.19 -13.23 9.06
C GLN A 140 -24.59 -12.68 7.76
N GLN A 141 -24.48 -13.49 6.72
CA GLN A 141 -24.04 -13.02 5.40
C GLN A 141 -25.05 -12.03 4.82
N ASP A 142 -26.34 -12.36 4.85
CA ASP A 142 -27.42 -11.51 4.36
C ASP A 142 -27.45 -10.18 5.12
N PHE A 143 -27.32 -10.22 6.45
CA PHE A 143 -27.25 -9.02 7.27
C PHE A 143 -26.01 -8.19 6.94
N LEU A 144 -24.82 -8.80 6.92
CA LEU A 144 -23.54 -8.09 6.81
C LEU A 144 -23.32 -7.50 5.41
N PHE A 145 -23.78 -8.18 4.36
CA PHE A 145 -23.59 -7.78 2.97
C PHE A 145 -24.81 -7.10 2.33
N SER A 146 -25.88 -6.85 3.10
CA SER A 146 -27.01 -6.03 2.65
C SER A 146 -26.57 -4.59 2.36
N GLN A 147 -27.20 -3.98 1.35
CA GLN A 147 -26.97 -2.59 0.98
C GLN A 147 -27.29 -1.61 2.11
N ASP A 148 -28.26 -1.95 2.96
CA ASP A 148 -28.70 -1.11 4.08
C ASP A 148 -27.73 -1.14 5.26
N ASN A 149 -26.84 -2.15 5.32
CA ASN A 149 -25.97 -2.40 6.47
C ASN A 149 -24.49 -2.08 6.21
N LYS A 150 -24.18 -1.29 5.17
CA LYS A 150 -22.80 -0.90 4.83
C LYS A 150 -22.04 -0.26 6.00
N ASP A 151 -22.72 0.56 6.80
CA ASP A 151 -22.08 1.18 7.96
C ASP A 151 -21.80 0.16 9.06
N LYS A 152 -22.66 -0.84 9.25
CA LYS A 152 -22.38 -1.95 10.16
C LYS A 152 -21.17 -2.76 9.68
N LEU A 153 -21.11 -3.10 8.39
CA LEU A 153 -19.95 -3.76 7.79
C LEU A 153 -18.65 -2.98 8.05
N LYS A 154 -18.66 -1.65 7.90
CA LYS A 154 -17.50 -0.82 8.22
C LYS A 154 -17.06 -0.97 9.68
N GLU A 155 -18.00 -0.95 10.61
CA GLU A 155 -17.70 -1.15 12.04
C GLU A 155 -17.13 -2.55 12.32
N TYR A 156 -17.65 -3.60 11.65
CA TYR A 156 -17.06 -4.94 11.74
C TYR A 156 -15.62 -4.98 11.23
N ILE A 157 -15.34 -4.36 10.09
CA ILE A 157 -13.97 -4.30 9.53
C ILE A 157 -13.04 -3.54 10.48
N LYS A 158 -13.46 -2.38 10.99
CA LYS A 158 -12.68 -1.60 11.96
C LYS A 158 -12.36 -2.38 13.25
N PHE A 159 -13.26 -3.27 13.68
CA PHE A 159 -13.03 -4.12 14.86
C PHE A 159 -11.87 -5.11 14.66
N HIS A 160 -11.59 -5.50 13.42
CA HIS A 160 -10.48 -6.40 13.10
C HIS A 160 -9.12 -5.69 13.08
N VAL A 161 -9.07 -4.39 13.42
CA VAL A 161 -7.84 -3.60 13.37
C VAL A 161 -7.54 -3.03 14.74
N ILE A 162 -6.47 -3.49 15.37
CA ILE A 162 -5.87 -2.82 16.53
C ILE A 162 -5.19 -1.55 16.03
N ARG A 163 -5.51 -0.43 16.67
CA ARG A 163 -4.94 0.88 16.34
C ARG A 163 -3.71 1.19 17.18
N ASP A 164 -2.83 2.01 16.64
CA ASP A 164 -1.69 2.63 17.34
C ASP A 164 -0.68 1.61 17.94
N ALA A 165 -0.71 0.35 17.49
CA ALA A 165 0.16 -0.72 17.96
C ALA A 165 0.49 -1.76 16.87
N LYS A 166 1.78 -2.10 16.76
CA LYS A 166 2.29 -3.30 16.09
C LYS A 166 2.49 -4.38 17.15
N VAL A 167 1.61 -5.36 17.19
CA VAL A 167 1.60 -6.40 18.23
C VAL A 167 2.05 -7.73 17.64
N LEU A 168 3.08 -8.34 18.24
CA LEU A 168 3.51 -9.69 17.89
C LEU A 168 2.60 -10.72 18.54
N ALA A 169 2.50 -11.91 17.95
CA ALA A 169 1.64 -12.98 18.47
C ALA A 169 1.92 -13.32 19.95
N VAL A 170 3.19 -13.30 20.36
CA VAL A 170 3.62 -13.55 21.75
C VAL A 170 3.17 -12.47 22.74
N ASP A 171 2.93 -11.25 22.26
CA ASP A 171 2.54 -10.11 23.08
C ASP A 171 1.02 -9.90 23.14
N LEU A 172 0.26 -10.47 22.20
CA LEU A 172 -1.20 -10.38 22.16
C LEU A 172 -1.89 -10.76 23.49
N PRO A 173 -1.59 -11.90 24.13
CA PRO A 173 -2.24 -12.30 25.37
C PRO A 173 -1.67 -11.60 26.61
N ARG A 174 -0.61 -10.79 26.47
CA ARG A 174 0.02 -10.08 27.61
C ARG A 174 -0.77 -8.83 28.03
N SER A 175 -1.58 -8.28 27.14
CA SER A 175 -2.49 -7.18 27.46
C SER A 175 -3.87 -7.72 27.81
N ALA A 176 -4.54 -7.10 28.78
CA ALA A 176 -5.92 -7.41 29.11
C ALA A 176 -6.89 -7.03 27.98
N ALA A 177 -6.59 -5.95 27.27
CA ALA A 177 -7.44 -5.40 26.20
C ALA A 177 -6.62 -4.58 25.20
N TRP A 178 -7.07 -4.56 23.95
CA TRP A 178 -6.51 -3.78 22.85
C TRP A 178 -7.57 -2.87 22.24
N LYS A 179 -7.25 -1.58 22.05
CA LYS A 179 -8.19 -0.66 21.38
C LYS A 179 -8.23 -0.94 19.88
N THR A 180 -9.43 -1.06 19.33
CA THR A 180 -9.65 -1.23 17.90
C THR A 180 -9.91 0.11 17.20
N LEU A 181 -9.84 0.16 15.86
CA LEU A 181 -10.28 1.33 15.08
C LEU A 181 -11.78 1.61 15.22
N GLN A 182 -12.57 0.61 15.62
CA GLN A 182 -14.00 0.73 15.88
C GLN A 182 -14.25 1.49 17.18
N GLY A 183 -13.29 1.45 18.11
CA GLY A 183 -13.33 2.12 19.41
C GLY A 183 -13.53 1.16 20.58
N SER A 184 -14.13 -0.01 20.36
CA SER A 184 -14.24 -1.06 21.38
C SER A 184 -12.92 -1.79 21.63
N GLU A 185 -12.88 -2.49 22.76
CA GLU A 185 -11.74 -3.27 23.21
C GLU A 185 -11.81 -4.73 22.73
N LEU A 186 -10.67 -5.22 22.26
CA LEU A 186 -10.45 -6.59 21.83
C LEU A 186 -9.57 -7.31 22.85
N SER A 187 -10.03 -8.46 23.34
CA SER A 187 -9.27 -9.30 24.27
C SER A 187 -8.78 -10.55 23.54
N VAL A 188 -7.59 -11.04 23.88
CA VAL A 188 -7.01 -12.22 23.24
C VAL A 188 -6.63 -13.23 24.32
N GLN A 189 -7.01 -14.49 24.12
CA GLN A 189 -6.64 -15.58 25.00
C GLN A 189 -6.01 -16.72 24.20
N CYS A 190 -5.09 -17.43 24.85
CA CYS A 190 -4.54 -18.68 24.33
C CYS A 190 -5.58 -19.80 24.51
N GLY A 191 -5.88 -20.52 23.44
CA GLY A 191 -6.65 -21.75 23.48
C GLY A 191 -5.81 -22.92 24.00
N THR A 192 -6.46 -24.03 24.30
CA THR A 192 -5.85 -25.25 24.85
C THR A 192 -4.94 -25.99 23.86
N ASP A 193 -5.06 -25.71 22.56
CA ASP A 193 -4.39 -26.44 21.48
C ASP A 193 -3.40 -25.58 20.66
N SER A 194 -2.78 -24.56 21.28
CA SER A 194 -1.87 -23.59 20.62
C SER A 194 -2.55 -22.57 19.71
N ASP A 195 -3.88 -22.61 19.59
CA ASP A 195 -4.66 -21.64 18.82
C ASP A 195 -4.87 -20.32 19.59
N ILE A 196 -4.74 -19.19 18.90
CA ILE A 196 -5.12 -17.88 19.44
C ILE A 196 -6.61 -17.67 19.22
N LYS A 197 -7.38 -17.48 20.29
CA LYS A 197 -8.81 -17.14 20.22
C LYS A 197 -9.01 -15.66 20.52
N LEU A 198 -9.63 -14.96 19.58
CA LEU A 198 -10.09 -13.59 19.78
C LEU A 198 -11.38 -13.62 20.61
N LEU A 199 -11.34 -13.04 21.79
CA LEU A 199 -12.53 -12.85 22.61
C LEU A 199 -13.02 -11.43 22.43
N LYS A 200 -14.29 -11.31 22.02
CA LYS A 200 -14.98 -10.03 22.06
C LYS A 200 -15.35 -9.75 23.52
N THR A 201 -14.72 -8.76 24.13
CA THR A 201 -15.30 -8.12 25.32
C THR A 201 -16.34 -7.11 24.83
N PHE A 202 -17.56 -7.59 24.57
CA PHE A 202 -18.69 -6.71 24.30
C PHE A 202 -19.03 -5.92 25.57
N TYR A 203 -18.53 -4.69 25.69
CA TYR A 203 -19.27 -3.62 26.36
C TYR A 203 -20.06 -2.87 25.29
N PHE A 204 -21.01 -3.56 24.68
CA PHE A 204 -22.12 -2.93 23.98
C PHE A 204 -23.36 -3.50 24.64
N LEU A 205 -23.99 -2.68 25.48
CA LEU A 205 -25.41 -2.77 25.76
C LEU A 205 -26.12 -3.02 24.43
N GLY A 206 -26.80 -4.16 24.28
CA GLY A 206 -27.76 -4.36 23.19
C GLY A 206 -27.58 -5.56 22.26
N TRP A 207 -26.71 -6.53 22.52
CA TRP A 207 -26.70 -7.81 21.77
C TRP A 207 -27.32 -9.00 22.54
N ALA A 208 -27.91 -8.74 23.71
CA ALA A 208 -28.73 -9.71 24.44
C ALA A 208 -30.24 -9.53 24.21
N GLU A 209 -30.68 -8.60 23.34
CA GLU A 209 -32.11 -8.26 23.18
C GLU A 209 -32.65 -8.32 21.75
N MET A 210 -31.93 -8.93 20.80
CA MET A 210 -32.42 -9.04 19.44
C MET A 210 -32.38 -10.49 18.95
N TYR A 211 -33.19 -11.33 19.58
CA TYR A 211 -34.18 -12.28 19.05
C TYR A 211 -34.51 -13.33 20.13
N PRO A 212 -35.80 -13.72 20.31
CA PRO A 212 -36.27 -14.67 21.33
C PRO A 212 -35.79 -16.11 21.11
#